data_AF-A0A410W7P4-F1
#
_entry.id   AF-A0A410W7P4-F1
#
_cell.length_a   1.000
_cell.length_b   1.000
_cell.length_c   1.000
_cell.angle_alpha   90.00
_cell.angle_beta   90.00
_cell.angle_gamma   90.00
#
_symmetry.space_group_name_H-M   'P 1'
#
loop_
_entity.id
_entity.type
_entity.pdbx_description
1 polymer ?
#
loop_
_entity_poly.entity_id
_entity_poly.type
_entity_poly.pdbx_seq_one_letter_code
_entity_poly.pdbx_strand_id
1 'polypeptide(L)'
;MTQLEYRRPVVAVVGAGAAGVAAAAECQLIGFDTLLIDEQSRIGGRYAADNPAQPPKKFGFRKGNLKHHRFSGSAASACEHLEKAVEFAKPRVALNTRVTGASFDKERAQWILSTEPSNQAAASNDDEQVIADVIIVATGNSDIGEVTGPNGRSFDLPGAHLHQSMEPIGIPNILVVDAEEPAPAGFFGYPLDIVEAKADAAQRWVRQLEVHGPGALQVDVTYWLATAPTRAKVKNAVSTFSERSHVFTPRQHLQKKPERAQRSSSKKGA
;
A
#
# COMPACT_ATOMS: atom_id res chain seq x y z
N MET A 1 -7.76 -24.45 -22.03
CA MET A 1 -6.62 -23.87 -21.29
C MET A 1 -6.63 -22.38 -21.56
N THR A 2 -7.07 -21.56 -20.62
CA THR A 2 -6.98 -20.09 -20.75
C THR A 2 -5.53 -19.70 -20.52
N GLN A 3 -4.93 -19.07 -21.54
CA GLN A 3 -3.57 -18.55 -21.47
C GLN A 3 -3.52 -17.53 -20.32
N LEU A 4 -2.64 -17.75 -19.33
CA LEU A 4 -2.38 -16.76 -18.29
C LEU A 4 -1.74 -15.56 -19.00
N GLU A 5 -2.50 -14.47 -19.12
CA GLU A 5 -1.98 -13.19 -19.60
C GLU A 5 -0.98 -12.69 -18.58
N TYR A 6 0.31 -12.71 -18.91
CA TYR A 6 1.34 -12.13 -18.05
C TYR A 6 1.32 -10.60 -18.18
N ARG A 7 1.22 -9.91 -17.05
CA ARG A 7 1.48 -8.47 -16.92
C ARG A 7 2.27 -8.25 -15.64
N ARG A 8 3.36 -7.49 -15.73
CA ARG A 8 4.09 -7.04 -14.54
C ARG A 8 3.23 -6.05 -13.76
N PRO A 9 3.02 -6.23 -12.44
CA PRO A 9 2.25 -5.30 -11.64
C PRO A 9 2.80 -3.87 -11.66
N VAL A 10 1.90 -2.90 -11.79
CA VAL A 10 2.14 -1.48 -11.54
C VAL A 10 1.74 -1.16 -10.09
N VAL A 11 2.58 -0.44 -9.36
CA VAL A 11 2.39 -0.14 -7.93
C VAL A 11 2.25 1.37 -7.74
N ALA A 12 1.14 1.81 -7.15
CA ALA A 12 0.99 3.17 -6.64
C ALA A 12 1.22 3.17 -5.13
N VAL A 13 2.13 4.01 -4.66
CA VAL A 13 2.40 4.23 -3.23
C VAL A 13 1.95 5.64 -2.87
N VAL A 14 1.04 5.76 -1.90
CA VAL A 14 0.45 7.05 -1.49
C VAL A 14 1.01 7.45 -0.12
N GLY A 15 1.78 8.54 -0.10
CA GLY A 15 2.54 9.05 1.05
C GLY A 15 4.04 8.76 0.92
N ALA A 16 4.86 9.80 0.94
CA ALA A 16 6.32 9.82 0.90
C ALA A 16 6.95 10.09 2.29
N GLY A 17 6.30 9.60 3.36
CA GLY A 17 6.93 9.37 4.66
C GLY A 17 7.86 8.14 4.62
N ALA A 18 8.45 7.75 5.76
CA ALA A 18 9.40 6.64 5.75
C ALA A 18 8.76 5.30 5.32
N ALA A 19 7.51 5.06 5.72
CA ALA A 19 6.72 3.89 5.32
C ALA A 19 6.60 3.75 3.79
N GLY A 20 6.13 4.81 3.13
CA GLY A 20 5.94 4.78 1.68
C GLY A 20 7.25 4.85 0.90
N VAL A 21 8.26 5.60 1.38
CA VAL A 21 9.60 5.58 0.79
C VAL A 21 10.20 4.18 0.81
N ALA A 22 10.12 3.48 1.95
CA ALA A 22 10.61 2.11 2.04
C ALA A 22 9.85 1.18 1.10
N ALA A 23 8.51 1.24 1.10
CA ALA A 23 7.69 0.40 0.24
C ALA A 23 7.94 0.65 -1.26
N ALA A 24 8.02 1.91 -1.68
CA ALA A 24 8.28 2.30 -3.06
C ALA A 24 9.68 1.87 -3.49
N ALA A 25 10.70 2.11 -2.64
CA ALA A 25 12.06 1.71 -2.94
C ALA A 25 12.21 0.18 -3.05
N GLU A 26 11.64 -0.60 -2.12
CA GLU A 26 11.69 -2.06 -2.18
C GLU A 26 10.99 -2.59 -3.44
N CYS A 27 9.77 -2.14 -3.76
CA CYS A 27 9.04 -2.57 -4.95
C CYS A 27 9.80 -2.23 -6.24
N GLN A 28 10.35 -1.02 -6.33
CA GLN A 28 11.13 -0.58 -7.49
C GLN A 28 12.41 -1.39 -7.66
N LEU A 29 13.15 -1.67 -6.57
CA LEU A 29 14.41 -2.40 -6.61
C LEU A 29 14.25 -3.84 -7.07
N ILE A 30 13.09 -4.46 -6.85
CA ILE A 30 12.78 -5.79 -7.38
C ILE A 30 12.11 -5.78 -8.76
N GLY A 31 11.95 -4.59 -9.36
CA GLY A 31 11.64 -4.41 -10.78
C GLY A 31 10.19 -4.04 -11.11
N PHE A 32 9.34 -3.74 -10.12
CA PHE A 32 7.97 -3.29 -10.36
C PHE A 32 7.92 -1.81 -10.77
N ASP A 33 7.07 -1.46 -11.74
CA ASP A 33 6.84 -0.05 -12.11
C ASP A 33 6.12 0.64 -10.96
N THR A 34 6.85 1.49 -10.26
CA THR A 34 6.41 2.07 -9.00
C THR A 34 6.31 3.58 -9.11
N LEU A 35 5.16 4.12 -8.74
CA LEU A 35 4.90 5.55 -8.59
C LEU A 35 4.69 5.88 -7.11
N LEU A 36 5.52 6.76 -6.57
CA LEU A 36 5.37 7.35 -5.24
C LEU A 36 4.67 8.71 -5.36
N ILE A 37 3.53 8.87 -4.69
CA ILE A 37 2.68 10.06 -4.74
C ILE A 37 2.64 10.69 -3.35
N ASP A 38 2.83 12.00 -3.25
CA ASP A 38 2.65 12.75 -1.99
C ASP A 38 2.06 14.14 -2.25
N GLU A 39 1.20 14.59 -1.34
CA GLU A 39 0.58 15.92 -1.37
C GLU A 39 1.59 17.03 -1.08
N GLN A 40 2.67 16.72 -0.38
CA GLN A 40 3.71 17.65 0.01
C GLN A 40 4.68 17.89 -1.15
N SER A 41 5.32 19.05 -1.13
CA SER A 41 6.33 19.44 -2.12
C SER A 41 7.67 18.71 -1.94
N ARG A 42 7.82 17.91 -0.88
CA ARG A 42 9.07 17.26 -0.49
C ARG A 42 8.83 15.90 0.15
N ILE A 43 9.72 14.95 -0.14
CA ILE A 43 9.78 13.64 0.52
C ILE A 43 10.14 13.84 2.00
N GLY A 44 9.40 13.18 2.89
CA GLY A 44 9.62 13.30 4.34
C GLY A 44 8.38 13.05 5.19
N GLY A 45 7.18 13.07 4.59
CA GLY A 45 5.92 12.95 5.32
C GLY A 45 5.86 13.96 6.45
N ARG A 46 5.65 13.50 7.69
CA ARG A 46 5.59 14.37 8.87
C ARG A 46 6.85 15.22 9.16
N TYR A 47 8.00 14.90 8.54
CA TYR A 47 9.24 15.67 8.68
C TYR A 47 9.38 16.76 7.61
N ALA A 48 8.62 16.68 6.53
CA ALA A 48 8.57 17.67 5.45
C ALA A 48 7.42 18.68 5.59
N ALA A 49 6.49 18.45 6.53
CA ALA A 49 5.36 19.33 6.80
C ALA A 49 5.80 20.73 7.32
N ASP A 50 4.93 21.73 7.16
CA ASP A 50 5.17 23.12 7.59
C ASP A 50 5.58 23.25 9.07
N ASN A 51 4.98 22.40 9.91
CA ASN A 51 5.40 22.22 11.30
C ASN A 51 6.04 20.82 11.45
N PRO A 52 7.34 20.69 11.14
CA PRO A 52 7.96 19.39 11.02
C PRO A 52 8.10 18.71 12.39
N ALA A 53 7.70 17.44 12.45
CA ALA A 53 7.92 16.64 13.63
C ALA A 53 9.42 16.44 13.89
N GLN A 54 9.80 16.23 15.16
CA GLN A 54 11.16 15.87 15.50
C GLN A 54 11.37 14.36 15.34
N PRO A 55 12.35 13.91 14.52
CA PRO A 55 12.63 12.49 14.39
C PRO A 55 13.14 11.90 15.71
N PRO A 56 12.80 10.65 16.04
CA PRO A 56 13.31 9.99 17.24
C PRO A 56 14.83 9.78 17.20
N LYS A 57 15.43 9.60 18.38
CA LYS A 57 16.83 9.16 18.46
C LYS A 57 17.01 7.85 17.68
N LYS A 58 18.13 7.73 16.96
CA LYS A 58 18.47 6.56 16.12
C LYS A 58 17.52 6.32 14.93
N PHE A 59 16.77 7.36 14.50
CA PHE A 59 16.04 7.33 13.24
C PHE A 59 16.95 6.95 12.06
N GLY A 60 16.36 6.28 11.07
CA GLY A 60 17.01 5.88 9.84
C GLY A 60 16.93 4.38 9.58
N PHE A 61 16.92 4.05 8.29
CA PHE A 61 16.91 2.69 7.79
C PHE A 61 18.17 1.93 8.22
N ARG A 62 18.02 0.61 8.31
CA ARG A 62 19.07 -0.37 8.60
C ARG A 62 19.39 -1.22 7.39
N LYS A 63 18.43 -1.43 6.49
CA LYS A 63 18.67 -2.19 5.27
C LYS A 63 19.60 -1.41 4.34
N GLY A 64 20.63 -2.08 3.82
CA GLY A 64 21.69 -1.43 3.03
C GLY A 64 21.21 -0.85 1.70
N ASN A 65 20.12 -1.38 1.15
CA ASN A 65 19.46 -0.88 -0.05
C ASN A 65 18.58 0.36 0.20
N LEU A 66 18.31 0.72 1.45
CA LEU A 66 17.55 1.92 1.83
C LEU A 66 18.45 2.98 2.50
N LYS A 67 19.50 2.56 3.20
CA LYS A 67 20.35 3.43 4.02
C LYS A 67 21.51 4.06 3.23
N HIS A 68 21.20 5.02 2.35
CA HIS A 68 22.19 5.70 1.49
C HIS A 68 22.74 7.02 2.05
N HIS A 69 22.17 7.50 3.15
CA HIS A 69 22.64 8.69 3.84
C HIS A 69 22.53 8.53 5.36
N ARG A 70 23.38 9.22 6.12
CA ARG A 70 23.37 9.14 7.59
C ARG A 70 22.51 10.26 8.16
N PHE A 71 21.48 9.88 8.92
CA PHE A 71 20.69 10.81 9.70
C PHE A 71 21.52 11.50 10.80
N SER A 72 21.38 12.83 10.91
CA SER A 72 22.15 13.69 11.83
C SER A 72 21.35 14.27 13.00
N GLY A 73 20.03 14.04 13.09
CA GLY A 73 19.22 14.45 14.25
C GLY A 73 18.06 15.41 13.94
N SER A 74 18.01 16.02 12.77
CA SER A 74 17.00 17.05 12.42
C SER A 74 15.95 16.54 11.43
N ALA A 75 14.77 17.17 11.40
CA ALA A 75 13.76 16.89 10.39
C ALA A 75 14.31 17.01 8.95
N ALA A 76 15.10 18.05 8.67
CA ALA A 76 15.76 18.22 7.36
C ALA A 76 16.68 17.04 7.01
N SER A 77 17.44 16.51 7.98
CA SER A 77 18.28 15.33 7.77
C SER A 77 17.47 14.04 7.64
N ALA A 78 16.29 13.96 8.26
CA ALA A 78 15.36 12.85 8.03
C ALA A 78 14.82 12.87 6.60
N CYS A 79 14.39 14.04 6.09
CA CYS A 79 14.00 14.18 4.69
C CYS A 79 15.14 13.79 3.74
N GLU A 80 16.35 14.30 3.95
CA GLU A 80 17.53 13.94 3.14
C GLU A 80 17.83 12.44 3.18
N HIS A 81 17.70 11.82 4.36
CA HIS A 81 17.86 10.38 4.51
C HIS A 81 16.86 9.59 3.65
N LEU A 82 15.60 10.02 3.61
CA LEU A 82 14.54 9.39 2.83
C LEU A 82 14.67 9.68 1.33
N GLU A 83 15.00 10.92 0.96
CA GLU A 83 15.27 11.33 -0.42
C GLU A 83 16.38 10.48 -1.05
N LYS A 84 17.46 10.20 -0.30
CA LYS A 84 18.57 9.37 -0.77
C LYS A 84 18.19 7.90 -0.99
N ALA A 85 17.19 7.39 -0.28
CA ALA A 85 16.62 6.07 -0.57
C ALA A 85 15.84 6.06 -1.90
N VAL A 86 15.07 7.11 -2.15
CA VAL A 86 14.33 7.31 -3.41
C VAL A 86 15.26 7.53 -4.58
N GLU A 87 16.29 8.39 -4.46
CA GLU A 87 17.29 8.63 -5.50
C GLU A 87 18.03 7.34 -5.92
N PHE A 88 18.31 6.47 -4.95
CA PHE A 88 18.96 5.19 -5.22
C PHE A 88 18.04 4.22 -5.96
N ALA A 89 16.80 4.04 -5.47
CA ALA A 89 15.85 3.09 -6.04
C ALA A 89 15.24 3.57 -7.37
N LYS A 90 15.11 4.89 -7.55
CA LYS A 90 14.56 5.57 -8.73
C LYS A 90 13.11 5.17 -9.09
N PRO A 91 12.16 5.13 -8.13
CA PRO A 91 10.74 5.08 -8.50
C PRO A 91 10.35 6.37 -9.21
N ARG A 92 9.23 6.37 -9.95
CA ARG A 92 8.61 7.61 -10.38
C ARG A 92 8.06 8.35 -9.15
N VAL A 93 8.11 9.67 -9.15
CA VAL A 93 7.67 10.49 -8.02
C VAL A 93 6.74 11.60 -8.50
N ALA A 94 5.57 11.71 -7.87
CA ALA A 94 4.61 12.79 -8.08
C ALA A 94 4.38 13.52 -6.74
N LEU A 95 5.08 14.63 -6.55
CA LEU A 95 4.91 15.52 -5.39
C LEU A 95 3.85 16.58 -5.68
N ASN A 96 3.36 17.27 -4.66
CA ASN A 96 2.25 18.23 -4.77
C ASN A 96 1.00 17.60 -5.41
N THR A 97 0.77 16.31 -5.19
CA THR A 97 -0.32 15.55 -5.81
C THR A 97 -1.08 14.82 -4.71
N ARG A 98 -2.35 15.17 -4.52
CA ARG A 98 -3.22 14.52 -3.53
C ARG A 98 -4.02 13.44 -4.23
N VAL A 99 -4.08 12.25 -3.63
CA VAL A 99 -5.05 11.22 -4.02
C VAL A 99 -6.36 11.50 -3.29
N THR A 100 -7.47 11.58 -4.05
CA THR A 100 -8.81 11.93 -3.53
C THR A 100 -9.80 10.77 -3.61
N GLY A 101 -9.43 9.68 -4.26
CA GLY A 101 -10.20 8.45 -4.26
C GLY A 101 -9.53 7.35 -5.06
N ALA A 102 -10.08 6.14 -4.96
CA ALA A 102 -9.66 4.98 -5.71
C ALA A 102 -10.86 4.12 -6.09
N SER A 103 -10.94 3.70 -7.36
CA SER A 103 -11.99 2.78 -7.83
C SER A 103 -11.38 1.55 -8.50
N PHE A 104 -11.91 0.38 -8.19
CA PHE A 104 -11.41 -0.87 -8.77
C PHE A 104 -12.14 -1.21 -10.08
N ASP A 105 -11.40 -1.16 -11.18
CA ASP A 105 -11.84 -1.62 -12.49
C ASP A 105 -11.70 -3.14 -12.60
N LYS A 106 -12.84 -3.83 -12.59
CA LYS A 106 -12.93 -5.29 -12.77
C LYS A 106 -12.50 -5.76 -14.15
N GLU A 107 -12.71 -4.95 -15.18
CA GLU A 107 -12.37 -5.32 -16.56
C GLU A 107 -10.87 -5.41 -16.73
N ARG A 108 -10.13 -4.50 -16.10
CA ARG A 108 -8.66 -4.45 -16.12
C ARG A 108 -7.99 -5.17 -14.95
N ALA A 109 -8.76 -5.49 -13.91
CA ALA A 109 -8.26 -5.91 -12.60
C ALA A 109 -7.21 -4.92 -12.05
N GLN A 110 -7.53 -3.63 -12.11
CA GLN A 110 -6.64 -2.54 -11.70
C GLN A 110 -7.43 -1.50 -10.92
N TRP A 111 -6.72 -0.75 -10.10
CA TRP A 111 -7.20 0.46 -9.46
C TRP A 111 -7.00 1.67 -10.37
N ILE A 112 -7.99 2.56 -10.36
CA ILE A 112 -7.95 3.89 -10.94
C ILE A 112 -8.01 4.86 -9.76
N LEU A 113 -6.92 5.58 -9.52
CA LEU A 113 -6.81 6.59 -8.47
C LEU A 113 -7.12 7.95 -9.07
N SER A 114 -8.01 8.69 -8.42
CA SER A 114 -8.27 10.10 -8.71
C SER A 114 -7.24 10.96 -8.00
N THR A 115 -6.65 11.91 -8.72
CA THR A 115 -5.65 12.81 -8.15
C THR A 115 -5.94 14.27 -8.47
N GLU A 116 -5.49 15.16 -7.59
CA GLU A 116 -5.57 16.61 -7.78
C GLU A 116 -4.25 17.29 -7.38
N PRO A 117 -3.89 18.42 -8.02
CA PRO A 117 -2.79 19.25 -7.56
C PRO A 117 -3.03 19.75 -6.14
N SER A 118 -2.07 19.54 -5.23
CA SER A 118 -2.17 19.99 -3.84
C SER A 118 -1.90 21.49 -3.67
N ASN A 119 -1.18 22.10 -4.62
CA ASN A 119 -1.01 23.54 -4.68
C ASN A 119 -2.06 24.12 -5.62
N GLN A 120 -2.89 25.04 -5.13
CA GLN A 120 -3.97 25.71 -5.88
C GLN A 120 -3.52 26.52 -7.12
N ALA A 121 -2.22 26.50 -7.48
CA ALA A 121 -1.69 27.17 -8.65
C ALA A 121 -1.80 26.25 -9.88
N ALA A 122 -2.87 26.47 -10.64
CA ALA A 122 -3.28 25.76 -11.86
C ALA A 122 -4.05 24.46 -11.62
N ALA A 123 -5.33 24.61 -11.27
CA ALA A 123 -6.35 23.64 -11.65
C ALA A 123 -6.45 23.61 -13.19
N SER A 124 -5.65 22.76 -13.83
CA SER A 124 -6.03 22.23 -15.14
C SER A 124 -7.19 21.27 -14.91
N ASN A 125 -8.30 21.45 -15.64
CA ASN A 125 -9.52 20.63 -15.56
C ASN A 125 -9.34 19.16 -16.01
N ASP A 126 -8.10 18.68 -16.16
CA ASP A 126 -7.83 17.28 -16.43
C ASP A 126 -7.57 16.60 -15.08
N ASP A 127 -8.59 15.91 -14.57
CA ASP A 127 -8.44 14.94 -13.48
C ASP A 127 -7.41 13.89 -13.93
N GLU A 128 -6.16 14.03 -13.47
CA GLU A 128 -5.13 13.06 -13.81
C GLU A 128 -5.42 11.76 -13.06
N GLN A 129 -5.63 10.69 -13.83
CA GLN A 129 -5.89 9.36 -13.29
C GLN A 129 -4.60 8.55 -13.25
N VAL A 130 -4.31 7.96 -12.09
CA VAL A 130 -3.23 6.98 -11.94
C VAL A 130 -3.82 5.58 -12.00
N ILE A 131 -3.28 4.73 -12.86
CA ILE A 131 -3.69 3.32 -12.96
C ILE A 131 -2.62 2.45 -12.29
N ALA A 132 -3.04 1.54 -11.40
CA ALA A 132 -2.14 0.61 -10.72
C ALA A 132 -2.79 -0.76 -10.50
N ASP A 133 -2.00 -1.82 -10.46
CA ASP A 133 -2.47 -3.15 -10.02
C ASP A 133 -2.59 -3.22 -8.50
N VAL A 134 -1.73 -2.50 -7.78
CA VAL A 134 -1.64 -2.48 -6.31
C VAL A 134 -1.57 -1.05 -5.79
N ILE A 135 -2.32 -0.75 -4.73
CA ILE A 135 -2.18 0.49 -3.96
C ILE A 135 -1.51 0.15 -2.62
N ILE A 136 -0.44 0.87 -2.30
CA ILE A 136 0.17 0.86 -0.98
C ILE A 136 -0.12 2.21 -0.31
N VAL A 137 -0.96 2.19 0.72
CA VAL A 137 -1.35 3.36 1.50
C VAL A 137 -0.38 3.54 2.66
N ALA A 138 0.28 4.70 2.67
CA ALA A 138 1.33 5.09 3.60
C ALA A 138 1.16 6.55 4.08
N THR A 139 -0.08 7.01 4.19
CA THR A 139 -0.45 8.40 4.50
C THR A 139 -0.37 8.73 5.99
N GLY A 140 -0.18 7.72 6.85
CA GLY A 140 -0.09 7.85 8.31
C GLY A 140 -1.44 7.80 9.03
N ASN A 141 -2.54 7.98 8.30
CA ASN A 141 -3.92 7.87 8.80
C ASN A 141 -4.80 6.97 7.92
N SER A 142 -4.20 6.32 6.91
CA SER A 142 -4.84 5.44 5.93
C SER A 142 -5.91 6.11 5.05
N ASP A 143 -5.96 7.44 5.03
CA ASP A 143 -6.93 8.19 4.25
C ASP A 143 -6.38 8.50 2.85
N ILE A 144 -7.14 8.12 1.83
CA ILE A 144 -6.92 8.43 0.41
C ILE A 144 -8.23 8.86 -0.28
N GLY A 145 -9.21 9.30 0.51
CA GLY A 145 -10.57 9.62 0.06
C GLY A 145 -11.44 8.40 -0.20
N GLU A 146 -12.40 8.52 -1.13
CA GLU A 146 -13.40 7.48 -1.36
C GLU A 146 -12.79 6.24 -2.05
N VAL A 147 -12.91 5.07 -1.42
CA VAL A 147 -12.43 3.80 -1.98
C VAL A 147 -13.59 2.92 -2.38
N THR A 148 -13.74 2.69 -3.69
CA THR A 148 -14.81 1.87 -4.27
C THR A 148 -14.25 0.58 -4.87
N GLY A 149 -14.57 -0.56 -4.27
CA GLY A 149 -14.10 -1.85 -4.76
C GLY A 149 -14.96 -2.44 -5.89
N PRO A 150 -14.69 -3.71 -6.28
CA PRO A 150 -15.19 -4.31 -7.52
C PRO A 150 -16.72 -4.23 -7.75
N ASN A 151 -17.53 -4.24 -6.70
CA ASN A 151 -19.00 -4.27 -6.80
C ASN A 151 -19.66 -2.90 -6.56
N GLY A 152 -18.92 -1.80 -6.70
CA GLY A 152 -19.42 -0.47 -6.29
C GLY A 152 -19.56 -0.34 -4.77
N ARG A 153 -18.92 -1.23 -4.01
CA ARG A 153 -18.92 -1.19 -2.55
C ARG A 153 -17.92 -0.14 -2.10
N SER A 154 -18.38 0.83 -1.32
CA SER A 154 -17.51 1.81 -0.65
C SER A 154 -16.84 1.17 0.57
N PHE A 155 -15.59 1.55 0.83
CA PHE A 155 -14.78 1.08 1.94
C PHE A 155 -14.20 2.26 2.72
N ASP A 156 -14.35 2.20 4.03
CA ASP A 156 -13.67 3.07 4.98
C ASP A 156 -12.32 2.44 5.33
N LEU A 157 -11.24 2.93 4.72
CA LEU A 157 -9.89 2.42 4.96
C LEU A 157 -9.38 2.74 6.38
N PRO A 158 -9.51 3.98 6.91
CA PRO A 158 -9.17 4.27 8.31
C PRO A 158 -9.89 3.36 9.32
N GLY A 159 -11.15 3.01 9.04
CA GLY A 159 -11.94 2.09 9.86
C GLY A 159 -11.74 0.60 9.56
N ALA A 160 -10.91 0.24 8.57
CA ALA A 160 -10.79 -1.14 8.12
C ALA A 160 -10.07 -2.03 9.15
N HIS A 161 -10.59 -3.24 9.33
CA HIS A 161 -9.83 -4.29 9.99
C HIS A 161 -8.70 -4.77 9.08
N LEU A 162 -7.48 -4.80 9.62
CA LEU A 162 -6.29 -5.23 8.89
C LEU A 162 -5.90 -6.67 9.26
N HIS A 163 -5.66 -7.53 8.27
CA HIS A 163 -4.93 -8.79 8.43
C HIS A 163 -3.46 -8.44 8.67
N GLN A 164 -2.88 -8.99 9.73
CA GLN A 164 -1.45 -8.81 10.06
C GLN A 164 -0.98 -7.35 10.03
N SER A 165 -1.88 -6.40 10.34
CA SER A 165 -1.62 -4.96 10.32
C SER A 165 -1.29 -4.36 8.94
N MET A 166 -1.63 -5.05 7.86
CA MET A 166 -1.35 -4.60 6.50
C MET A 166 -2.53 -4.71 5.54
N GLU A 167 -3.18 -5.87 5.43
CA GLU A 167 -4.17 -6.06 4.37
C GLU A 167 -5.59 -5.76 4.87
N PRO A 168 -6.27 -4.70 4.38
CA PRO A 168 -7.67 -4.46 4.71
C PRO A 168 -8.56 -5.59 4.21
N ILE A 169 -9.39 -6.13 5.11
CA ILE A 169 -10.23 -7.29 4.80
C ILE A 169 -11.25 -6.95 3.71
N GLY A 170 -11.28 -7.78 2.67
CA GLY A 170 -12.30 -7.70 1.60
C GLY A 170 -12.06 -6.61 0.56
N ILE A 171 -10.87 -5.99 0.57
CA ILE A 171 -10.43 -5.03 -0.44
C ILE A 171 -9.28 -5.67 -1.22
N PRO A 172 -9.40 -5.82 -2.56
CA PRO A 172 -8.35 -6.46 -3.33
C PRO A 172 -7.18 -5.52 -3.59
N ASN A 173 -5.97 -6.05 -3.53
CA ASN A 173 -4.74 -5.37 -3.96
C ASN A 173 -4.49 -3.98 -3.30
N ILE A 174 -5.05 -3.74 -2.12
CA ILE A 174 -4.69 -2.58 -1.28
C ILE A 174 -3.92 -3.09 -0.07
N LEU A 175 -2.84 -2.39 0.27
CA LEU A 175 -2.02 -2.64 1.45
C LEU A 175 -1.92 -1.33 2.26
N VAL A 176 -2.17 -1.39 3.55
CA VAL A 176 -1.99 -0.28 4.48
C VAL A 176 -0.70 -0.50 5.27
N VAL A 177 0.37 0.22 4.89
CA VAL A 177 1.69 0.08 5.51
C VAL A 177 1.94 1.09 6.62
N ASP A 178 0.94 1.90 6.95
CA ASP A 178 1.01 2.88 8.03
C ASP A 178 1.60 2.26 9.29
N ALA A 179 2.65 2.91 9.79
CA ALA A 179 3.33 2.51 11.01
C ALA A 179 3.30 3.70 11.95
N GLU A 180 3.06 3.42 13.24
CA GLU A 180 3.17 4.43 14.28
C GLU A 180 4.65 4.84 14.41
N GLU A 181 5.00 5.98 13.81
CA GLU A 181 6.30 6.63 13.97
C GLU A 181 6.21 7.77 14.99
N PRO A 182 6.87 7.72 16.16
CA PRO A 182 7.44 6.57 16.86
C PRO A 182 6.60 6.12 18.08
N ALA A 183 6.69 4.83 18.39
CA ALA A 183 6.26 4.29 19.67
C ALA A 183 6.93 5.04 20.86
N PRO A 184 6.24 5.19 22.01
CA PRO A 184 6.65 6.05 23.12
C PRO A 184 8.10 5.83 23.60
N ALA A 185 8.74 6.93 23.98
CA ALA A 185 10.14 6.99 24.36
C ALA A 185 10.46 6.05 25.55
N GLY A 186 11.53 5.24 25.40
CA GLY A 186 12.08 4.42 26.48
C GLY A 186 12.28 2.94 26.15
N PHE A 187 11.61 2.40 25.13
CA PHE A 187 11.55 0.95 24.92
C PHE A 187 12.36 0.39 23.73
N PHE A 188 12.86 1.20 22.78
CA PHE A 188 13.27 0.65 21.47
C PHE A 188 14.61 1.17 20.92
N GLY A 189 15.37 0.26 20.28
CA GLY A 189 16.66 0.55 19.66
C GLY A 189 16.62 1.07 18.21
N TYR A 190 15.55 0.76 17.45
CA TYR A 190 15.45 1.01 16.01
C TYR A 190 14.04 1.46 15.60
N PRO A 191 13.80 2.76 15.40
CA PRO A 191 12.45 3.27 15.13
C PRO A 191 11.79 2.71 13.87
N LEU A 192 12.54 2.51 12.79
CA LEU A 192 12.01 2.17 11.45
C LEU A 192 11.92 0.67 11.14
N ASP A 193 12.22 -0.25 12.07
CA ASP A 193 12.21 -1.69 11.72
C ASP A 193 10.77 -2.23 11.41
N ILE A 194 9.75 -1.58 12.00
CA ILE A 194 8.36 -1.41 11.55
C ILE A 194 8.17 -1.40 10.04
N VAL A 195 8.48 -0.20 9.56
CA VAL A 195 8.44 0.26 8.19
C VAL A 195 9.18 -0.69 7.27
N GLU A 196 10.41 -1.08 7.62
CA GLU A 196 11.21 -1.97 6.80
C GLU A 196 10.56 -3.37 6.65
N ALA A 197 10.02 -3.93 7.73
CA ALA A 197 9.35 -5.22 7.68
C ALA A 197 8.05 -5.17 6.85
N LYS A 198 7.28 -4.09 6.97
CA LYS A 198 6.06 -3.88 6.17
C LYS A 198 6.37 -3.63 4.69
N ALA A 199 7.41 -2.86 4.38
CA ALA A 199 7.86 -2.66 3.00
C ALA A 199 8.29 -4.00 2.36
N ASP A 200 9.01 -4.82 3.12
CA ASP A 200 9.37 -6.19 2.74
C ASP A 200 8.17 -7.08 2.48
N ALA A 201 7.14 -6.99 3.31
CA ALA A 201 5.89 -7.72 3.13
C ALA A 201 5.14 -7.25 1.88
N ALA A 202 5.09 -5.93 1.65
CA ALA A 202 4.42 -5.35 0.50
C ALA A 202 5.04 -5.82 -0.82
N GLN A 203 6.38 -5.80 -0.95
CA GLN A 203 7.03 -6.30 -2.17
C GLN A 203 6.76 -7.79 -2.42
N ARG A 204 6.68 -8.62 -1.35
CA ARG A 204 6.34 -10.04 -1.47
C ARG A 204 4.89 -10.23 -1.90
N TRP A 205 3.99 -9.41 -1.37
CA TRP A 205 2.59 -9.41 -1.77
C TRP A 205 2.45 -9.08 -3.26
N VAL A 206 3.11 -8.01 -3.74
CA VAL A 206 3.09 -7.64 -5.18
C VAL A 206 3.65 -8.77 -6.05
N ARG A 207 4.68 -9.47 -5.55
CA ARG A 207 5.23 -10.65 -6.22
C ARG A 207 4.22 -11.80 -6.35
N GLN A 208 3.34 -12.01 -5.38
CA GLN A 208 2.27 -13.00 -5.51
C GLN A 208 1.31 -12.63 -6.62
N LEU A 209 0.94 -11.35 -6.73
CA LEU A 209 0.10 -10.89 -7.82
C LEU A 209 0.78 -11.08 -9.19
N GLU A 210 2.09 -10.84 -9.30
CA GLU A 210 2.84 -11.13 -10.52
C GLU A 210 2.79 -12.63 -10.89
N VAL A 211 3.00 -13.53 -9.92
CA VAL A 211 2.99 -14.99 -10.14
C VAL A 211 1.63 -15.48 -10.62
N HIS A 212 0.55 -14.95 -10.04
CA HIS A 212 -0.82 -15.33 -10.41
C HIS A 212 -1.33 -14.63 -11.68
N GLY A 213 -0.76 -13.48 -12.03
CA GLY A 213 -1.21 -12.63 -13.14
C GLY A 213 -2.35 -11.67 -12.76
N PRO A 214 -2.93 -10.97 -13.75
CA PRO A 214 -3.97 -9.97 -13.53
C PRO A 214 -5.19 -10.55 -12.79
N GLY A 215 -5.54 -9.91 -11.67
CA GLY A 215 -6.66 -10.34 -10.85
C GLY A 215 -6.76 -9.57 -9.53
N ALA A 216 -7.62 -10.11 -8.66
CA ALA A 216 -7.85 -9.60 -7.33
C ALA A 216 -7.30 -10.60 -6.31
N LEU A 217 -6.24 -10.22 -5.62
CA LEU A 217 -5.71 -10.92 -4.45
C LEU A 217 -6.22 -10.20 -3.20
N GLN A 218 -6.82 -10.94 -2.27
CA GLN A 218 -7.40 -10.40 -1.04
C GLN A 218 -7.31 -11.42 0.08
N VAL A 219 -7.46 -10.96 1.32
CA VAL A 219 -7.52 -11.83 2.51
C VAL A 219 -8.79 -12.69 2.47
N ASP A 220 -8.64 -13.98 2.71
CA ASP A 220 -9.76 -14.85 3.06
C ASP A 220 -10.24 -14.48 4.47
N VAL A 221 -11.46 -13.97 4.57
CA VAL A 221 -12.07 -13.54 5.83
C VAL A 221 -12.12 -14.65 6.88
N THR A 222 -12.12 -15.92 6.47
CA THR A 222 -12.13 -17.08 7.38
C THR A 222 -10.76 -17.35 8.02
N TYR A 223 -9.69 -16.85 7.40
CA TYR A 223 -8.30 -16.97 7.86
C TYR A 223 -7.72 -15.63 8.32
N TRP A 224 -8.59 -14.64 8.58
CA TRP A 224 -8.15 -13.37 9.11
C TRP A 224 -7.48 -13.52 10.48
N LEU A 225 -6.47 -12.69 10.73
CA LEU A 225 -5.68 -12.64 11.93
C LEU A 225 -5.55 -11.18 12.33
N ALA A 226 -5.95 -10.86 13.56
CA ALA A 226 -5.80 -9.54 14.12
C ALA A 226 -4.32 -9.13 14.20
N THR A 227 -4.09 -7.82 14.26
CA THR A 227 -2.78 -7.23 14.55
C THR A 227 -2.16 -7.87 15.79
N ALA A 228 -0.93 -8.33 15.65
CA ALA A 228 -0.21 -8.91 16.77
C ALA A 228 0.09 -7.84 17.83
N PRO A 229 0.04 -8.19 19.12
CA PRO A 229 0.11 -7.20 20.21
C PRO A 229 1.51 -6.65 20.44
N THR A 230 2.54 -7.24 19.84
CA THR A 230 3.93 -6.82 20.04
C THR A 230 4.65 -6.64 18.71
N ARG A 231 5.57 -5.67 18.67
CA ARG A 231 6.45 -5.36 17.54
C ARG A 231 7.14 -6.60 16.96
N ALA A 232 7.71 -7.45 17.81
CA ALA A 232 8.37 -8.68 17.37
C ALA A 232 7.40 -9.64 16.68
N LYS A 233 6.17 -9.78 17.20
CA LYS A 233 5.15 -10.61 16.58
C LYS A 233 4.59 -9.97 15.31
N VAL A 234 4.47 -8.65 15.23
CA VAL A 234 4.11 -7.95 13.98
C VAL A 234 5.16 -8.22 12.90
N LYS A 235 6.45 -8.00 13.21
CA LYS A 235 7.56 -8.32 12.29
C LYS A 235 7.53 -9.77 11.83
N ASN A 236 7.29 -10.71 12.74
CA ASN A 236 7.21 -12.12 12.40
C ASN A 236 5.98 -12.42 11.53
N ALA A 237 4.83 -11.82 11.82
CA ALA A 237 3.60 -12.01 11.06
C ALA A 237 3.78 -11.56 9.61
N VAL A 238 4.35 -10.37 9.40
CA VAL A 238 4.56 -9.81 8.05
C VAL A 238 5.82 -10.34 7.36
N SER A 239 6.61 -11.20 8.01
CA SER A 239 7.87 -11.71 7.43
C SER A 239 7.64 -12.70 6.29
N THR A 240 6.48 -13.35 6.25
CA THR A 240 6.13 -14.36 5.24
C THR A 240 4.74 -14.15 4.70
N PHE A 241 4.56 -14.34 3.39
CA PHE A 241 3.24 -14.40 2.78
C PHE A 241 2.63 -15.79 3.02
N SER A 242 1.36 -15.83 3.42
CA SER A 242 0.61 -17.08 3.63
C SER A 242 -0.42 -17.24 2.51
N GLU A 243 -0.17 -18.15 1.57
CA GLU A 243 -1.13 -18.47 0.51
C GLU A 243 -2.48 -18.94 1.07
N ARG A 244 -2.47 -19.64 2.21
CA ARG A 244 -3.70 -20.14 2.84
C ARG A 244 -4.65 -19.03 3.31
N SER A 245 -4.11 -17.88 3.70
CA SER A 245 -4.93 -16.76 4.18
C SER A 245 -5.39 -15.83 3.07
N HIS A 246 -5.09 -16.16 1.81
CA HIS A 246 -5.38 -15.32 0.66
C HIS A 246 -6.20 -16.05 -0.39
N VAL A 247 -7.06 -15.31 -1.06
CA VAL A 247 -7.82 -15.78 -2.22
C VAL A 247 -7.42 -14.93 -3.41
N PHE A 248 -7.04 -15.60 -4.50
CA PHE A 248 -6.84 -14.98 -5.80
C PHE A 248 -8.05 -15.23 -6.71
N THR A 249 -8.61 -14.16 -7.25
CA THR A 249 -9.65 -14.20 -8.29
C THR A 249 -9.08 -13.66 -9.61
N PRO A 250 -8.87 -14.51 -10.63
CA PRO A 250 -8.37 -14.07 -11.93
C PRO A 250 -9.30 -13.03 -12.58
N ARG A 251 -8.75 -12.09 -13.37
CA ARG A 251 -9.51 -11.03 -14.08
C ARG A 251 -10.75 -11.55 -14.81
N GLN A 252 -10.63 -12.66 -15.54
CA GLN A 252 -11.72 -13.33 -16.27
C GLN A 252 -12.91 -13.75 -15.39
N HIS A 253 -12.71 -13.93 -14.08
CA HIS A 253 -13.76 -14.32 -13.14
C HIS A 253 -14.37 -13.12 -12.40
N LEU A 254 -13.72 -11.96 -12.41
CA LEU A 254 -14.24 -10.73 -11.77
C LEU A 254 -15.48 -10.17 -12.47
N GLN A 255 -15.63 -10.49 -13.77
CA GLN A 255 -16.75 -10.05 -14.60
C GLN A 255 -18.01 -10.91 -14.42
N LYS A 256 -17.88 -12.15 -13.92
CA LYS A 256 -19.03 -13.04 -13.74
C LYS A 256 -19.83 -12.55 -12.53
N LYS A 257 -21.09 -12.16 -12.76
CA LYS A 257 -22.08 -12.05 -11.68
C LYS A 257 -22.05 -13.38 -10.89
N PRO A 258 -22.11 -13.36 -9.55
CA PRO A 258 -22.29 -14.61 -8.82
C PRO A 258 -23.56 -15.26 -9.37
N GLU A 259 -23.42 -16.43 -10.01
CA GLU A 259 -24.54 -17.32 -10.27
C GLU A 259 -25.08 -17.69 -8.89
N ARG A 260 -26.09 -16.95 -8.46
CA ARG A 260 -26.83 -17.26 -7.25
C ARG A 260 -27.36 -18.67 -7.47
N ALA A 261 -26.78 -19.64 -6.75
CA ALA A 261 -27.20 -21.03 -6.80
C ALA A 261 -28.72 -21.08 -6.64
N GLN A 262 -29.43 -21.32 -7.75
CA GLN A 262 -30.83 -21.69 -7.75
C GLN A 262 -30.92 -23.09 -7.14
N ARG A 263 -30.78 -23.20 -5.82
CA ARG A 263 -31.18 -24.38 -5.07
C ARG A 263 -32.70 -24.41 -5.04
N SER A 264 -33.24 -25.04 -6.07
CA SER A 264 -34.51 -25.77 -6.15
C SER A 264 -35.36 -25.77 -4.86
N SER A 265 -36.29 -24.82 -4.75
CA SER A 265 -37.52 -25.01 -3.98
C SER A 265 -38.60 -25.58 -4.90
N SER A 266 -38.40 -26.82 -5.37
CA SER A 266 -39.42 -27.57 -6.08
C SER A 266 -39.43 -29.00 -5.55
N LYS A 267 -40.01 -29.19 -4.36
CA LYS A 267 -40.64 -30.44 -3.93
C LYS A 267 -41.44 -30.18 -2.67
N LYS A 268 -42.72 -29.82 -2.87
CA LYS A 268 -43.86 -30.20 -2.01
C LYS A 268 -45.12 -29.94 -2.83
N GLY A 269 -45.61 -31.01 -3.44
CA GLY A 269 -46.76 -31.02 -4.34
C GLY A 269 -46.95 -32.42 -4.91
N ALA A 270 -47.43 -33.32 -4.05
CA ALA A 270 -48.18 -34.55 -4.31
C ALA A 270 -48.29 -35.32 -2.99
#